data_AF-A0A527GAK4-F1
#
_entry.id   AF-A0A527GAK4-F1
#
_cell.length_a   1.000
_cell.length_b   1.000
_cell.length_c   1.000
_cell.angle_alpha   90.00
_cell.angle_beta   90.00
_cell.angle_gamma   90.00
#
_symmetry.space_group_name_H-M   'P 1'
#
loop_
_entity.id
_entity.type
_entity.pdbx_description
1 polymer ?
#
loop_
_entity_poly.entity_id
_entity_poly.type
_entity_poly.pdbx_seq_one_letter_code
_entity_poly.pdbx_strand_id
1 'polypeptide(L)'
;NNWSDSKDLSADNRYTEKSIHVLAARAARAFHEMTTIRYEPSEPGRVYRKIAYGPLLDVFFLDMRSYRGPNGPDMQDEMTPQSRMLGEQQTKWLKRELANSKATWKIIAADMPLGLVVWDDGTKKVGAEAVSNGDNGLPKGRELEIADLLRFIKNAGISNTVWLTADVHYTAAHYYNPDKAQ
;
A
#
# COMPACT_ATOMS: atom_id res chain seq x y z
N ASN A 1 0.64 -9.85 -13.39
CA ASN A 1 0.44 -9.94 -11.93
C ASN A 1 0.89 -8.72 -11.15
N ASN A 2 1.76 -7.84 -11.67
CA ASN A 2 2.12 -6.59 -10.99
C ASN A 2 1.61 -5.39 -11.82
N TRP A 3 0.45 -4.85 -11.44
CA TRP A 3 -0.17 -3.69 -12.10
C TRP A 3 0.34 -2.38 -11.49
N SER A 4 0.84 -1.47 -12.30
CA SER A 4 1.06 -0.05 -11.96
C SER A 4 0.55 0.81 -13.11
N ASP A 5 0.25 2.07 -12.81
CA ASP A 5 -0.16 3.04 -13.84
C ASP A 5 0.93 3.26 -14.91
N SER A 6 2.19 3.03 -14.53
CA SER A 6 3.36 3.13 -15.40
C SER A 6 3.69 1.88 -16.20
N LYS A 7 2.86 0.83 -16.15
CA LYS A 7 3.18 -0.44 -16.81
C LYS A 7 3.10 -0.28 -18.33
N ASP A 8 4.23 -0.52 -19.01
CA ASP A 8 4.29 -0.55 -20.46
C ASP A 8 4.09 -1.98 -20.99
N LEU A 9 3.07 -2.16 -21.84
CA LEU A 9 2.74 -3.42 -22.51
C LEU A 9 3.06 -3.40 -24.02
N SER A 10 3.60 -2.29 -24.53
CA SER A 10 3.84 -2.06 -25.96
C SER A 10 4.67 -3.17 -26.60
N ALA A 11 5.72 -3.62 -25.92
CA ALA A 11 6.62 -4.69 -26.36
C ALA A 11 6.15 -6.11 -26.01
N ASP A 12 5.07 -6.27 -25.25
CA ASP A 12 4.61 -7.58 -24.78
C ASP A 12 3.58 -8.20 -25.74
N ASN A 13 4.04 -9.05 -26.66
CA ASN A 13 3.21 -9.70 -27.68
C ASN A 13 2.09 -10.59 -27.12
N ARG A 14 2.09 -10.91 -25.81
CA ARG A 14 1.00 -11.67 -25.17
C ARG A 14 -0.29 -10.85 -25.05
N TYR A 15 -0.19 -9.52 -25.08
CA TYR A 15 -1.33 -8.61 -24.93
C TYR A 15 -1.74 -8.03 -26.27
N THR A 16 -3.03 -8.19 -26.61
CA THR A 16 -3.66 -7.54 -27.77
C THR A 16 -4.10 -6.11 -27.44
N GLU A 17 -4.67 -5.89 -26.25
CA GLU A 17 -4.90 -4.56 -25.68
C GLU A 17 -3.62 -4.06 -24.99
N LYS A 18 -3.12 -2.89 -25.40
CA LYS A 18 -1.86 -2.32 -24.90
C LYS A 18 -2.06 -1.26 -23.83
N SER A 19 -3.26 -0.68 -23.75
CA SER A 19 -3.57 0.32 -22.74
C SER A 19 -3.74 -0.35 -21.37
N ILE A 20 -2.77 -0.10 -20.48
CA ILE A 20 -2.88 -0.59 -19.11
C ILE A 20 -4.11 0.00 -18.40
N HIS A 21 -4.50 1.24 -18.70
CA HIS A 21 -5.66 1.87 -18.09
C HIS A 21 -6.97 1.21 -18.54
N VAL A 22 -7.09 0.77 -19.81
CA VAL A 22 -8.27 0.03 -20.28
C VAL A 22 -8.37 -1.33 -19.57
N LEU A 23 -7.24 -2.04 -19.46
CA LEU A 23 -7.20 -3.32 -18.73
C LEU A 23 -7.54 -3.14 -17.25
N ALA A 24 -6.99 -2.11 -16.61
CA ALA A 24 -7.25 -1.77 -15.22
C ALA A 24 -8.72 -1.42 -14.99
N ALA A 25 -9.34 -0.60 -15.85
CA ALA A 25 -10.75 -0.24 -15.72
C ALA A 25 -11.67 -1.47 -15.86
N ARG A 26 -11.38 -2.37 -16.81
CA ARG A 26 -12.13 -3.63 -16.98
C ARG A 26 -11.95 -4.55 -15.76
N ALA A 27 -10.72 -4.68 -15.27
CA ALA A 27 -10.41 -5.50 -14.10
C ALA A 27 -11.06 -4.94 -12.83
N ALA A 28 -11.03 -3.62 -12.61
CA ALA A 28 -11.67 -2.96 -11.49
C ALA A 28 -13.19 -3.19 -11.50
N ARG A 29 -13.83 -3.05 -12.68
CA ARG A 29 -15.24 -3.37 -12.84
C ARG A 29 -15.54 -4.82 -12.45
N ALA A 30 -14.82 -5.79 -13.03
CA ALA A 30 -15.02 -7.20 -12.74
C ALA A 30 -14.78 -7.52 -11.24
N PHE A 31 -13.77 -6.90 -10.63
CA PHE A 31 -13.48 -7.07 -9.22
C PHE A 31 -14.64 -6.61 -8.34
N HIS A 32 -15.22 -5.43 -8.62
CA HIS A 32 -16.37 -4.91 -7.85
C HIS A 32 -17.68 -5.65 -8.15
N GLU A 33 -17.86 -6.19 -9.36
CA GLU A 33 -19.02 -7.04 -9.70
C GLU A 33 -18.95 -8.40 -8.98
N MET A 34 -17.75 -8.91 -8.71
CA MET A 34 -17.53 -10.26 -8.16
C MET A 34 -17.11 -10.29 -6.69
N THR A 35 -16.93 -9.14 -6.05
CA THR A 35 -16.60 -9.05 -4.62
C THR A 35 -17.64 -8.23 -3.86
N THR A 36 -17.89 -8.60 -2.60
CA THR A 36 -18.89 -7.93 -1.77
C THR A 36 -18.33 -6.67 -1.09
N ILE A 37 -17.87 -5.72 -1.88
CA ILE A 37 -17.44 -4.39 -1.41
C ILE A 37 -18.60 -3.41 -1.58
N ARG A 38 -18.89 -2.63 -0.53
CA ARG A 38 -19.94 -1.60 -0.61
C ARG A 38 -19.47 -0.47 -1.51
N TYR A 39 -20.39 0.03 -2.33
CA TYR A 39 -20.17 1.23 -3.12
C TYR A 39 -19.94 2.46 -2.23
N GLU A 40 -18.89 3.22 -2.53
CA GLU A 40 -18.59 4.52 -1.90
C GLU A 40 -18.94 5.64 -2.88
N PRO A 41 -20.03 6.41 -2.67
CA PRO A 41 -20.45 7.45 -3.60
C PRO A 41 -19.42 8.56 -3.83
N SER A 42 -18.58 8.88 -2.83
CA SER A 42 -17.56 9.91 -2.99
C SER A 42 -16.38 9.46 -3.85
N GLU A 43 -16.21 8.15 -4.04
CA GLU A 43 -15.10 7.56 -4.79
C GLU A 43 -15.55 6.22 -5.41
N PRO A 44 -16.25 6.26 -6.56
CA PRO A 44 -16.72 5.06 -7.23
C PRO A 44 -15.55 4.10 -7.53
N GLY A 45 -15.67 2.85 -7.10
CA GLY A 45 -14.61 1.84 -7.28
C GLY A 45 -13.54 1.81 -6.19
N ARG A 46 -13.70 2.59 -5.11
CA ARG A 46 -12.80 2.55 -3.95
C ARG A 46 -12.70 1.16 -3.31
N VAL A 47 -11.46 0.71 -3.06
CA VAL A 47 -11.17 -0.59 -2.41
C VAL A 47 -10.85 -0.43 -0.91
N TYR A 48 -10.08 0.59 -0.54
CA TYR A 48 -9.68 0.82 0.85
C TYR A 48 -10.88 1.20 1.71
N ARG A 49 -10.99 0.59 2.89
CA ARG A 49 -12.18 0.72 3.76
C ARG A 49 -11.88 0.24 5.18
N LYS A 50 -12.80 0.52 6.10
CA LYS A 50 -12.74 0.05 7.49
C LYS A 50 -13.92 -0.87 7.78
N ILE A 51 -13.67 -1.97 8.49
CA ILE A 51 -14.70 -2.83 9.07
C ILE A 51 -14.48 -2.90 10.58
N ALA A 52 -15.50 -2.52 11.34
CA ALA A 52 -15.48 -2.54 12.80
C ALA A 52 -16.17 -3.81 13.34
N TYR A 53 -15.54 -4.46 14.32
CA TYR A 53 -16.02 -5.63 15.04
C TYR A 53 -16.13 -5.31 16.53
N GLY A 54 -17.21 -4.61 16.86
CA GLY A 54 -17.50 -4.19 18.24
C GLY A 54 -16.36 -3.36 18.85
N PRO A 55 -16.16 -3.44 20.18
CA PRO A 55 -15.11 -2.68 20.86
C PRO A 55 -13.73 -3.32 20.75
N LEU A 56 -13.61 -4.52 20.18
CA LEU A 56 -12.37 -5.29 20.23
C LEU A 56 -11.47 -5.07 19.02
N LEU A 57 -12.05 -4.91 17.83
CA LEU A 57 -11.28 -5.02 16.59
C LEU A 57 -11.78 -4.06 15.53
N ASP A 58 -10.86 -3.27 14.98
CA ASP A 58 -11.04 -2.56 13.71
C ASP A 58 -10.07 -3.14 12.66
N VAL A 59 -10.58 -3.43 11.46
CA VAL A 59 -9.77 -3.85 10.31
C VAL A 59 -9.78 -2.76 9.25
N PHE A 60 -8.59 -2.26 8.92
CA PHE A 60 -8.34 -1.23 7.92
C PHE A 60 -7.75 -1.89 6.68
N PHE A 61 -8.55 -2.02 5.64
CA PHE A 61 -8.12 -2.54 4.35
C PHE A 61 -7.50 -1.40 3.55
N LEU A 62 -6.25 -1.56 3.15
CA LEU A 62 -5.54 -0.62 2.29
C LEU A 62 -5.67 -1.03 0.83
N ASP A 63 -5.54 -0.05 -0.04
CA ASP A 63 -5.28 -0.23 -1.46
C ASP A 63 -3.90 0.39 -1.74
N MET A 64 -2.92 -0.44 -2.08
CA MET A 64 -1.56 0.03 -2.34
C MET A 64 -1.19 -0.10 -3.82
N ARG A 65 -2.21 -0.23 -4.68
CA ARG A 65 -2.03 -0.31 -6.12
C ARG A 65 -2.64 0.88 -6.83
N SER A 66 -3.84 1.32 -6.44
CA SER A 66 -4.61 2.31 -7.22
C SER A 66 -4.01 3.71 -7.23
N TYR A 67 -3.30 4.09 -6.16
CA TYR A 67 -2.83 5.47 -5.95
C TYR A 67 -1.30 5.58 -5.85
N ARG A 68 -0.58 4.49 -6.10
CA ARG A 68 0.89 4.48 -6.00
C ARG A 68 1.53 5.20 -7.18
N GLY A 69 2.71 5.77 -6.94
CA GLY A 69 3.60 6.23 -7.99
C GLY A 69 4.14 5.08 -8.85
N PRO A 70 4.79 5.40 -9.99
CA PRO A 70 5.36 4.42 -10.91
C PRO A 70 6.37 3.52 -10.19
N ASN A 71 6.57 2.30 -10.68
CA ASN A 71 7.75 1.52 -10.31
C ASN A 71 9.00 2.20 -10.91
N GLY A 72 10.06 2.28 -10.12
CA GLY A 72 11.27 3.01 -10.48
C GLY A 72 12.34 2.84 -9.41
N PRO A 73 13.42 3.66 -9.43
CA PRO A 73 14.51 3.55 -8.46
C PRO A 73 14.08 3.71 -6.99
N ASP A 74 13.01 4.45 -6.74
CA ASP A 74 12.42 4.66 -5.41
C ASP A 74 13.37 5.33 -4.39
N MET A 75 14.11 6.35 -4.87
CA MET A 75 15.17 7.04 -4.12
C MET A 75 14.93 8.55 -3.95
N GLN A 76 13.68 9.01 -4.02
CA GLN A 76 13.36 10.42 -3.80
C GLN A 76 13.62 10.80 -2.33
N ASP A 77 14.30 11.93 -2.08
CA ASP A 77 14.52 12.44 -0.72
C ASP A 77 13.30 13.17 -0.13
N GLU A 78 12.35 13.56 -0.99
CA GLU A 78 11.14 14.27 -0.60
C GLU A 78 9.88 13.59 -1.13
N MET A 79 8.77 13.83 -0.43
CA MET A 79 7.47 13.29 -0.78
C MET A 79 6.94 13.94 -2.07
N THR A 80 6.89 13.15 -3.13
CA THR A 80 6.37 13.54 -4.46
C THR A 80 5.24 12.59 -4.87
N PRO A 81 4.47 12.90 -5.92
CA PRO A 81 3.54 11.92 -6.49
C PRO A 81 4.21 10.58 -6.86
N GLN A 82 5.49 10.61 -7.24
CA GLN A 82 6.25 9.42 -7.62
C GLN A 82 6.61 8.51 -6.43
N SER A 83 6.73 9.09 -5.23
CA SER A 83 7.08 8.38 -4.01
C SER A 83 5.84 7.97 -3.18
N ARG A 84 4.63 8.03 -3.75
CA ARG A 84 3.41 7.59 -3.08
C ARG A 84 3.23 6.08 -3.21
N MET A 85 2.67 5.47 -2.16
CA MET A 85 2.22 4.08 -2.17
C MET A 85 0.71 3.99 -1.93
N LEU A 86 0.20 4.68 -0.91
CA LEU A 86 -1.23 4.74 -0.58
C LEU A 86 -1.91 5.93 -1.25
N GLY A 87 -1.14 6.97 -1.60
CA GLY A 87 -1.68 8.23 -2.08
C GLY A 87 -2.20 9.12 -0.95
N GLU A 88 -2.31 10.42 -1.23
CA GLU A 88 -2.56 11.44 -0.21
C GLU A 88 -3.90 11.24 0.52
N GLN A 89 -4.97 10.95 -0.24
CA GLN A 89 -6.32 10.84 0.32
C GLN A 89 -6.45 9.63 1.25
N GLN A 90 -5.98 8.46 0.82
CA GLN A 90 -5.98 7.25 1.64
C GLN A 90 -5.07 7.39 2.87
N THR A 91 -3.91 8.02 2.75
CA THR A 91 -3.02 8.29 3.89
C THR A 91 -3.71 9.18 4.94
N LYS A 92 -4.38 10.26 4.52
CA LYS A 92 -5.16 11.13 5.42
C LYS A 92 -6.34 10.38 6.04
N TRP A 93 -7.05 9.59 5.25
CA TRP A 93 -8.14 8.73 5.72
C TRP A 93 -7.65 7.77 6.80
N LEU A 94 -6.57 7.04 6.55
CA LEU A 94 -6.05 6.04 7.50
C LEU A 94 -5.62 6.68 8.82
N LYS A 95 -4.88 7.79 8.77
CA LYS A 95 -4.49 8.55 9.97
C LYS A 95 -5.72 8.95 10.80
N ARG A 96 -6.76 9.49 10.15
CA ARG A 96 -8.01 9.89 10.80
C ARG A 96 -8.74 8.70 11.40
N GLU A 97 -8.92 7.62 10.65
CA GLU A 97 -9.66 6.44 11.13
C GLU A 97 -8.93 5.72 12.27
N LEU A 98 -7.60 5.70 12.25
CA LEU A 98 -6.78 5.16 13.35
C LEU A 98 -6.91 6.03 14.62
N ALA A 99 -6.81 7.36 14.49
CA ALA A 99 -6.97 8.27 15.63
C ALA A 99 -8.37 8.20 16.27
N ASN A 100 -9.41 7.95 15.46
CA ASN A 100 -10.79 7.83 15.93
C ASN A 100 -11.12 6.42 16.44
N SER A 101 -10.26 5.42 16.22
CA SER A 101 -10.52 4.03 16.61
C SER A 101 -10.38 3.81 18.11
N LYS A 102 -11.49 3.46 18.77
CA LYS A 102 -11.51 3.02 20.17
C LYS A 102 -11.36 1.51 20.37
N ALA A 103 -11.20 0.75 19.28
CA ALA A 103 -11.08 -0.71 19.33
C ALA A 103 -9.82 -1.15 20.09
N THR A 104 -9.84 -2.28 20.77
CA THR A 104 -8.61 -2.82 21.42
C THR A 104 -7.50 -3.08 20.41
N TRP A 105 -7.82 -3.65 19.24
CA TRP A 105 -6.87 -4.00 18.17
C TRP A 105 -7.16 -3.25 16.88
N LYS A 106 -6.10 -2.83 16.18
CA LYS A 106 -6.17 -2.18 14.87
C LYS A 106 -5.38 -3.02 13.88
N ILE A 107 -6.09 -3.79 13.05
CA ILE A 107 -5.47 -4.63 12.02
C ILE A 107 -5.39 -3.82 10.74
N ILE A 108 -4.18 -3.60 10.23
CA ILE A 108 -3.94 -2.90 8.96
C ILE A 108 -3.62 -3.97 7.92
N ALA A 109 -4.60 -4.27 7.07
CA ALA A 109 -4.48 -5.22 5.97
C ALA A 109 -3.88 -4.50 4.75
N ALA A 110 -2.60 -4.75 4.51
CA ALA A 110 -1.79 -4.21 3.43
C ALA A 110 -1.51 -5.30 2.39
N ASP A 111 -1.60 -4.96 1.10
CA ASP A 111 -1.36 -5.96 0.04
C ASP A 111 0.14 -6.35 -0.05
N MET A 112 1.04 -5.42 0.24
CA MET A 112 2.49 -5.53 0.10
C MET A 112 3.23 -5.39 1.43
N PRO A 113 4.43 -5.97 1.55
CA PRO A 113 5.26 -5.84 2.73
C PRO A 113 5.83 -4.43 2.89
N LEU A 114 6.07 -4.04 4.15
CA LEU A 114 6.66 -2.74 4.48
C LEU A 114 8.19 -2.73 4.37
N GLY A 115 8.85 -3.69 5.02
CA GLY A 115 10.32 -3.73 5.12
C GLY A 115 11.01 -4.79 4.27
N LEU A 116 10.28 -5.45 3.36
CA LEU A 116 10.88 -6.41 2.44
C LEU A 116 11.10 -5.73 1.09
N VAL A 117 12.31 -5.90 0.55
CA VAL A 117 12.63 -5.43 -0.80
C VAL A 117 11.95 -6.36 -1.81
N VAL A 118 11.04 -5.79 -2.61
CA VAL A 118 10.41 -6.46 -3.74
C VAL A 118 10.82 -5.72 -5.00
N TRP A 119 11.59 -6.38 -5.87
CA TRP A 119 12.15 -5.77 -7.07
C TRP A 119 11.12 -5.71 -8.20
N ASP A 120 11.07 -4.59 -8.93
CA ASP A 120 10.25 -4.49 -10.15
C ASP A 120 10.78 -5.41 -11.26
N ASP A 121 12.11 -5.44 -11.45
CA ASP A 121 12.81 -6.47 -12.21
C ASP A 121 13.55 -7.40 -11.25
N GLY A 122 12.90 -8.51 -10.87
CA GLY A 122 13.47 -9.51 -9.97
C GLY A 122 14.71 -10.23 -10.49
N THR A 123 14.91 -10.31 -11.81
CA THR A 123 16.11 -10.93 -12.40
C THR A 123 17.31 -10.02 -12.29
N LYS A 124 17.13 -8.73 -12.58
CA LYS A 124 18.21 -7.73 -12.50
C LYS A 124 18.36 -7.13 -11.10
N LYS A 125 17.39 -7.34 -10.22
CA LYS A 125 17.28 -6.69 -8.91
C LYS A 125 17.31 -5.17 -9.03
N VAL A 126 16.43 -4.64 -9.88
CA VAL A 126 16.34 -3.20 -10.18
C VAL A 126 14.92 -2.70 -9.94
N GLY A 127 14.84 -1.52 -9.34
CA GLY A 127 13.60 -0.79 -9.07
C GLY A 127 12.77 -1.41 -7.96
N ALA A 128 11.93 -0.61 -7.32
CA ALA A 128 11.04 -1.08 -6.27
C ALA A 128 9.63 -1.36 -6.82
N GLU A 129 9.08 -2.51 -6.48
CA GLU A 129 7.65 -2.82 -6.61
C GLU A 129 6.89 -2.48 -5.32
N ALA A 130 7.46 -2.81 -4.16
CA ALA A 130 6.83 -2.63 -2.85
C ALA A 130 7.31 -1.33 -2.16
N VAL A 131 7.23 -1.30 -0.83
CA VAL A 131 7.55 -0.13 0.01
C VAL A 131 9.05 0.08 0.18
N SER A 132 9.82 -0.99 0.45
CA SER A 132 11.22 -0.83 0.83
C SER A 132 12.13 -0.66 -0.38
N ASN A 133 12.99 0.35 -0.33
CA ASN A 133 13.99 0.66 -1.36
C ASN A 133 15.32 -0.11 -1.16
N GLY A 134 15.54 -0.71 0.00
CA GLY A 134 16.73 -1.50 0.32
C GLY A 134 18.01 -0.70 0.63
N ASP A 135 17.96 0.63 0.73
CA ASP A 135 19.11 1.52 1.03
C ASP A 135 19.59 1.35 2.49
N ASN A 136 18.71 0.90 3.40
CA ASN A 136 18.96 0.80 4.85
C ASN A 136 19.40 2.13 5.51
N GLY A 137 19.12 3.26 4.87
CA GLY A 137 19.41 4.60 5.35
C GLY A 137 18.18 5.31 5.93
N LEU A 138 18.20 6.65 5.88
CA LEU A 138 16.99 7.43 6.13
C LEU A 138 15.89 7.08 5.10
N PRO A 139 14.60 7.17 5.47
CA PRO A 139 13.51 6.88 4.54
C PRO A 139 13.63 7.69 3.25
N LYS A 140 13.53 7.01 2.11
CA LYS A 140 13.50 7.59 0.76
C LYS A 140 12.41 6.91 -0.07
N GLY A 141 11.98 7.58 -1.14
CA GLY A 141 10.95 7.04 -2.02
C GLY A 141 9.67 6.73 -1.24
N ARG A 142 9.06 5.57 -1.50
CA ARG A 142 7.83 5.12 -0.85
C ARG A 142 7.95 4.94 0.65
N GLU A 143 9.15 4.70 1.17
CA GLU A 143 9.39 4.62 2.61
C GLU A 143 9.04 5.93 3.31
N LEU A 144 9.11 7.08 2.63
CA LEU A 144 8.74 8.38 3.20
C LEU A 144 7.28 8.39 3.69
N GLU A 145 6.36 7.78 2.93
CA GLU A 145 4.93 7.79 3.25
C GLU A 145 4.63 6.87 4.44
N ILE A 146 5.28 5.70 4.45
CA ILE A 146 5.15 4.75 5.54
C ILE A 146 5.83 5.27 6.80
N ALA A 147 6.99 5.93 6.70
CA ALA A 147 7.67 6.55 7.83
C ALA A 147 6.81 7.67 8.46
N ASP A 148 6.17 8.51 7.65
CA ASP A 148 5.22 9.52 8.13
C ASP A 148 4.01 8.89 8.85
N LEU A 149 3.45 7.81 8.30
CA LEU A 149 2.35 7.07 8.93
C LEU A 149 2.76 6.42 10.26
N LEU A 150 3.90 5.74 10.31
CA LEU A 150 4.41 5.09 11.53
C LEU A 150 4.75 6.13 12.60
N ARG A 151 5.34 7.27 12.20
CA ARG A 151 5.59 8.41 13.10
C ARG A 151 4.29 8.97 13.67
N PHE A 152 3.25 9.11 12.84
CA PHE A 152 1.93 9.54 13.31
C PHE A 152 1.34 8.56 14.32
N ILE A 153 1.37 7.24 14.04
CA ILE A 153 0.90 6.19 14.95
C ILE A 153 1.59 6.32 16.31
N LYS A 154 2.92 6.48 16.33
CA LYS A 154 3.71 6.69 17.55
C LYS A 154 3.29 7.96 18.30
N ASN A 155 3.28 9.11 17.60
CA ASN A 155 3.03 10.40 18.23
C ASN A 155 1.59 10.57 18.74
N ALA A 156 0.62 9.93 18.09
CA ALA A 156 -0.78 9.93 18.52
C ALA A 156 -1.08 8.88 19.60
N GLY A 157 -0.07 8.11 20.06
CA GLY A 157 -0.25 7.08 21.07
C GLY A 157 -1.15 5.92 20.63
N ILE A 158 -1.20 5.64 19.32
CA ILE A 158 -2.02 4.55 18.77
C ILE A 158 -1.27 3.23 19.00
N SER A 159 -1.79 2.42 19.92
CA SER A 159 -1.23 1.11 20.27
C SER A 159 -1.99 -0.05 19.62
N ASN A 160 -1.48 -1.27 19.80
CA ASN A 160 -2.10 -2.52 19.34
C ASN A 160 -2.38 -2.56 17.83
N THR A 161 -1.43 -2.03 17.05
CA THR A 161 -1.44 -2.14 15.60
C THR A 161 -0.79 -3.44 15.16
N VAL A 162 -1.42 -4.15 14.23
CA VAL A 162 -0.85 -5.33 13.58
C VAL A 162 -1.01 -5.14 12.08
N TRP A 163 0.09 -5.30 11.35
CA TRP A 163 0.09 -5.25 9.89
C TRP A 163 0.04 -6.66 9.35
N LEU A 164 -0.96 -6.94 8.52
CA LEU A 164 -1.05 -8.18 7.75
C LEU A 164 -0.66 -7.85 6.32
N THR A 165 0.41 -8.47 5.83
CA THR A 165 0.99 -8.23 4.50
C THR A 165 1.05 -9.53 3.70
N ALA A 166 0.97 -9.45 2.38
CA ALA A 166 1.04 -10.62 1.48
C ALA A 166 2.10 -10.44 0.39
N ASP A 167 1.77 -10.83 -0.86
CA ASP A 167 2.57 -10.67 -2.09
C ASP A 167 3.76 -11.64 -2.25
N VAL A 168 4.58 -11.85 -1.22
CA VAL A 168 5.92 -12.50 -1.37
C VAL A 168 5.94 -14.03 -1.35
N HIS A 169 4.78 -14.70 -1.29
CA HIS A 169 4.62 -16.17 -1.40
C HIS A 169 5.38 -17.03 -0.36
N TYR A 170 5.67 -16.48 0.81
CA TYR A 170 6.14 -17.24 1.97
C TYR A 170 5.59 -16.64 3.27
N THR A 171 5.65 -17.42 4.35
CA THR A 171 5.21 -16.96 5.67
C THR A 171 6.37 -16.39 6.46
N ALA A 172 6.20 -15.18 7.00
CA ALA A 172 7.12 -14.59 7.97
C ALA A 172 6.35 -13.77 9.01
N ALA A 173 6.99 -13.58 10.16
CA ALA A 173 6.55 -12.67 11.20
C ALA A 173 7.68 -11.68 11.49
N HIS A 174 7.44 -10.39 11.23
CA HIS A 174 8.41 -9.32 11.46
C HIS A 174 7.98 -8.49 12.67
N TYR A 175 8.91 -8.25 13.58
CA TYR A 175 8.69 -7.39 14.74
C TYR A 175 9.38 -6.04 14.52
N TYR A 176 8.60 -4.98 14.51
CA TYR A 176 9.09 -3.60 14.44
C TYR A 176 8.97 -2.96 15.83
N ASN A 177 10.08 -2.47 16.38
CA ASN A 177 10.09 -1.74 17.64
C ASN A 177 10.30 -0.23 17.38
N PRO A 178 9.32 0.65 17.66
CA PRO A 178 9.44 2.09 17.47
C PRO A 178 10.53 2.77 18.30
N ASP A 179 11.02 2.12 19.36
CA ASP A 179 12.14 2.61 20.18
C ASP A 179 13.51 2.30 19.56
N LYS A 180 13.53 1.44 18.54
CA LYS A 180 14.72 1.12 17.74
C LYS A 180 14.76 1.87 16.40
N ALA A 181 13.75 2.69 16.12
CA ALA A 181 13.75 3.55 14.94
C ALA A 181 14.75 4.70 15.16
N GLN A 182 15.64 4.90 14.20
CA GLN A 182 16.61 6.00 14.19
C GLN A 182 15.98 7.30 13.71
#